data_AF-A0A7W1M0M1-F1
#
_entry.id   AF-A0A7W1M0M1-F1
#
_cell.length_a   1.000
_cell.length_b   1.000
_cell.length_c   1.000
_cell.angle_alpha   90.00
_cell.angle_beta   90.00
_cell.angle_gamma   90.00
#
_symmetry.space_group_name_H-M   'P 1'
#
loop_
_entity.id
_entity.type
_entity.pdbx_description
1 polymer ?
#
loop_
_entity_poly.entity_id
_entity_poly.type
_entity_poly.pdbx_seq_one_letter_code
_entity_poly.pdbx_strand_id
1 'polypeptide(L)'
;MPARCPQAEGFTEHAVWDFRATTPEQYPLLLHFAYYDLYRKQVVKQADLVLALYLRGDAFSEEEKARDFAYYEALTVRDSSLSACTQAVLAAEVGHLELAYHYLCESGLMDLTDLQDSTRPTR
;
A
#
# COMPACT_ATOMS: atom_id res chain seq x y z
N MET A 1 -9.04 -13.88 0.03
CA MET A 1 -8.54 -14.74 1.12
C MET A 1 -7.66 -13.89 2.00
N PRO A 2 -7.69 -14.03 3.34
CA PRO A 2 -6.79 -13.28 4.22
C PRO A 2 -5.32 -13.58 3.90
N ALA A 3 -4.42 -12.64 4.17
CA ALA A 3 -2.98 -12.90 4.10
C ALA A 3 -2.59 -14.12 4.95
N ARG A 4 -1.53 -14.84 4.56
CA ARG A 4 -0.91 -15.87 5.38
C ARG A 4 -0.14 -15.22 6.53
N CYS A 5 0.57 -14.12 6.29
CA CYS A 5 1.24 -13.36 7.34
C CYS A 5 0.42 -12.10 7.71
N PRO A 6 -0.01 -11.93 8.98
CA PRO A 6 -0.64 -10.70 9.41
C PRO A 6 0.41 -9.59 9.61
N GLN A 7 0.07 -8.35 9.28
CA GLN A 7 0.94 -7.18 9.47
C GLN A 7 1.25 -6.95 10.96
N ALA A 8 0.25 -7.19 11.81
CA ALA A 8 0.35 -7.21 13.25
C ALA A 8 -0.67 -8.19 13.83
N GLU A 9 -0.49 -8.58 15.09
CA GLU A 9 -1.45 -9.40 15.82
C GLU A 9 -2.87 -8.80 15.74
N GLY A 10 -3.85 -9.61 15.36
CA GLY A 10 -5.26 -9.20 15.22
C GLY A 10 -5.60 -8.32 14.01
N PHE A 11 -4.64 -7.92 13.17
CA PHE A 11 -4.91 -6.99 12.05
C PHE A 11 -5.97 -7.50 11.07
N THR A 12 -5.93 -8.80 10.73
CA THR A 12 -6.89 -9.42 9.81
C THR A 12 -8.29 -9.57 10.41
N GLU A 13 -8.44 -9.34 11.71
CA GLU A 13 -9.72 -9.35 12.45
C GLU A 13 -10.35 -7.95 12.52
N HIS A 14 -9.59 -6.90 12.22
CA HIS A 14 -10.12 -5.54 12.12
C HIS A 14 -11.22 -5.45 11.06
N ALA A 15 -12.13 -4.49 11.21
CA ALA A 15 -13.17 -4.28 10.22
C ALA A 15 -12.54 -3.80 8.89
N VAL A 16 -13.00 -4.33 7.76
CA VAL A 16 -12.54 -3.89 6.44
C VAL A 16 -13.01 -2.46 6.19
N TRP A 17 -12.14 -1.64 5.60
CA TRP A 17 -12.51 -0.29 5.15
C TRP A 17 -13.36 -0.36 3.87
N ASP A 18 -14.38 0.48 3.77
CA ASP A 18 -15.23 0.52 2.58
C ASP A 18 -14.60 1.41 1.50
N PHE A 19 -13.61 0.86 0.80
CA PHE A 19 -12.96 1.52 -0.33
C PHE A 19 -13.93 1.86 -1.48
N ARG A 20 -15.06 1.14 -1.61
CA ARG A 20 -16.05 1.41 -2.66
C ARG A 20 -16.89 2.64 -2.37
N ALA A 21 -17.14 2.92 -1.08
CA ALA A 21 -17.87 4.10 -0.64
C ALA A 21 -16.97 5.34 -0.45
N THR A 22 -15.65 5.18 -0.54
CA THR A 22 -14.68 6.27 -0.37
C THR A 22 -14.50 7.01 -1.70
N THR A 23 -14.76 8.31 -1.73
CA THR A 23 -14.59 9.14 -2.94
C THR A 23 -13.14 9.65 -3.09
N PRO A 24 -12.70 10.02 -4.31
CA PRO A 24 -11.35 10.54 -4.53
C PRO A 24 -10.99 11.75 -3.65
N GLU A 25 -11.96 12.61 -3.33
CA GLU A 25 -11.76 13.83 -2.52
C GLU A 25 -11.57 13.53 -1.02
N GLN A 26 -11.73 12.27 -0.62
CA GLN A 26 -11.50 11.81 0.75
C GLN A 26 -10.09 11.21 0.92
N TYR A 27 -9.26 11.23 -0.14
CA TYR A 27 -7.86 10.87 -0.09
C TYR A 27 -6.97 12.12 -0.01
N PRO A 28 -5.83 12.06 0.70
CA PRO A 28 -5.32 10.91 1.46
C PRO A 28 -6.11 10.68 2.76
N LEU A 29 -6.46 9.42 3.07
CA LEU A 29 -7.40 9.10 4.17
C LEU A 29 -6.97 9.71 5.50
N LEU A 30 -5.66 9.76 5.74
CA LEU A 30 -5.05 10.35 6.93
C LEU A 30 -5.48 11.80 7.21
N LEU A 31 -5.82 12.57 6.17
CA LEU A 31 -6.22 13.98 6.28
C LEU A 31 -7.74 14.17 6.39
N HIS A 32 -8.53 13.16 6.05
CA HIS A 32 -10.00 13.25 5.97
C HIS A 32 -10.73 12.44 7.03
N PHE A 33 -10.07 11.48 7.68
CA PHE A 33 -10.67 10.61 8.68
C PHE A 33 -9.92 10.63 10.01
N ALA A 34 -10.65 10.43 11.11
CA ALA A 34 -10.06 10.42 12.43
C ALA A 34 -9.18 9.18 12.64
N TYR A 35 -8.01 9.38 13.24
CA TYR A 35 -7.04 8.32 13.55
C TYR A 35 -7.65 7.10 14.24
N TYR A 36 -8.55 7.32 15.22
CA TYR A 36 -9.16 6.23 15.97
C TYR A 36 -10.05 5.33 15.09
N ASP A 37 -10.60 5.87 13.99
CA ASP A 37 -11.38 5.07 13.05
C ASP A 37 -10.47 4.31 12.08
N LEU A 38 -9.40 4.95 11.59
CA LEU A 38 -8.42 4.30 10.71
C LEU A 38 -7.68 3.14 11.42
N TYR A 39 -7.26 3.31 12.67
CA TYR A 39 -6.44 2.29 13.37
C TYR A 39 -7.17 0.99 13.70
N ARG A 40 -8.50 1.00 13.74
CA ARG A 40 -9.33 -0.21 13.97
C ARG A 40 -9.81 -0.86 12.67
N LYS A 41 -9.28 -0.40 11.53
CA LYS A 41 -9.68 -0.82 10.19
C LYS A 41 -8.51 -1.43 9.45
N GLN A 42 -8.83 -2.25 8.45
CA GLN A 42 -7.83 -2.77 7.53
C GLN A 42 -7.51 -1.71 6.47
N VAL A 43 -6.66 -0.76 6.85
CA VAL A 43 -6.12 0.30 5.99
C VAL A 43 -4.63 0.38 6.24
N VAL A 44 -3.85 0.35 5.17
CA VAL A 44 -2.39 0.41 5.25
C VAL A 44 -1.93 1.68 4.57
N LYS A 45 -1.25 2.56 5.30
CA LYS A 45 -0.80 3.86 4.77
C LYS A 45 0.20 3.68 3.62
N GLN A 46 1.13 2.74 3.79
CA GLN A 46 2.23 2.46 2.88
C GLN A 46 2.72 1.02 3.04
N ALA A 47 3.47 0.50 2.07
CA ALA A 47 4.05 -0.84 2.11
C ALA A 47 4.67 -1.19 3.49
N ASP A 48 4.03 -2.10 4.23
CA ASP A 48 4.47 -2.62 5.53
C ASP A 48 4.90 -4.09 5.39
N LEU A 49 3.95 -5.04 5.41
CA LEU A 49 4.29 -6.44 5.12
C LEU A 49 4.91 -6.59 3.73
N VAL A 50 4.43 -5.84 2.74
CA VAL A 50 5.02 -5.83 1.38
C VAL A 50 6.50 -5.44 1.42
N LEU A 51 6.89 -4.50 2.29
CA LEU A 51 8.30 -4.17 2.48
C LEU A 51 9.08 -5.33 3.14
N ALA A 52 8.47 -6.06 4.08
CA ALA A 52 9.09 -7.24 4.67
C ALA A 52 9.28 -8.38 3.65
N LEU A 53 8.29 -8.61 2.78
CA LEU A 53 8.38 -9.58 1.68
C LEU A 53 9.54 -9.25 0.73
N TYR A 54 9.84 -7.95 0.54
CA TYR A 54 10.95 -7.49 -0.29
C TYR A 54 12.28 -7.70 0.42
N LEU A 55 12.44 -7.13 1.61
CA LEU A 55 13.71 -7.10 2.33
C LEU A 55 14.15 -8.48 2.83
N ARG A 56 13.20 -9.37 3.12
CA ARG A 56 13.42 -10.73 3.62
C ARG A 56 12.71 -11.77 2.76
N GLY A 57 12.78 -11.59 1.44
CA GLY A 57 12.16 -12.51 0.49
C GLY A 57 12.64 -13.97 0.59
N ASP A 58 13.76 -14.23 1.26
CA ASP A 58 14.27 -15.56 1.59
C ASP A 58 13.44 -16.29 2.67
N ALA A 59 12.67 -15.55 3.47
CA ALA A 59 11.84 -16.09 4.55
C ALA A 59 10.45 -16.53 4.09
N PHE A 60 10.10 -16.32 2.82
CA PHE A 60 8.76 -16.58 2.28
C PHE A 60 8.85 -17.38 0.98
N SER A 61 7.95 -18.34 0.81
CA SER A 61 7.70 -19.00 -0.46
C SER A 61 7.13 -18.03 -1.51
N GLU A 62 7.22 -18.41 -2.79
CA GLU A 62 6.64 -17.62 -3.88
C GLU A 62 5.11 -17.52 -3.74
N GLU A 63 4.45 -18.60 -3.32
CA GLU A 63 3.00 -18.61 -3.08
C GLU A 63 2.59 -17.70 -1.91
N GLU A 64 3.43 -17.62 -0.86
CA GLU A 64 3.24 -16.67 0.24
C GLU A 64 3.30 -15.23 -0.25
N LYS A 65 4.36 -14.89 -0.99
CA LYS A 65 4.55 -13.55 -1.52
C LYS A 65 3.38 -13.13 -2.39
N ALA A 66 2.97 -13.99 -3.33
CA ALA A 66 1.86 -13.69 -4.24
C ALA A 66 0.54 -13.49 -3.49
N ARG A 67 0.23 -14.36 -2.52
CA ARG A 67 -0.99 -14.25 -1.72
C ARG A 67 -1.00 -13.00 -0.84
N ASP A 68 0.10 -12.74 -0.14
CA ASP A 68 0.21 -11.63 0.81
C ASP A 68 0.27 -10.29 0.06
N PHE A 69 1.00 -10.22 -1.05
CA PHE A 69 1.00 -9.04 -1.92
C PHE A 69 -0.42 -8.72 -2.41
N ALA A 70 -1.15 -9.70 -2.95
CA ALA A 70 -2.51 -9.49 -3.44
C ALA A 70 -3.48 -9.03 -2.33
N TYR A 71 -3.27 -9.49 -1.09
CA TYR A 71 -4.06 -9.05 0.05
C TYR A 71 -3.76 -7.61 0.46
N TYR A 72 -2.48 -7.28 0.68
CA TYR A 72 -2.11 -5.97 1.21
C TYR A 72 -2.15 -4.85 0.17
N GLU A 73 -1.97 -5.14 -1.12
CA GLU A 73 -2.18 -4.10 -2.14
C GLU A 73 -3.62 -3.59 -2.12
N ALA A 74 -4.61 -4.48 -1.99
CA ALA A 74 -6.01 -4.06 -1.91
C ALA A 74 -6.35 -3.19 -0.69
N LEU A 75 -5.46 -3.14 0.31
CA LEU A 75 -5.63 -2.37 1.55
C LEU A 75 -4.70 -1.13 1.61
N THR A 76 -3.72 -1.02 0.71
CA THR A 76 -2.69 0.02 0.78
C THR A 76 -3.10 1.27 0.03
N VAL A 77 -3.29 2.38 0.76
CA VAL A 77 -3.78 3.65 0.18
C VAL A 77 -2.70 4.50 -0.44
N ARG A 78 -1.43 4.20 -0.16
CA ARG A 78 -0.25 4.93 -0.70
C ARG A 78 -0.26 6.43 -0.35
N ASP A 79 -0.71 6.78 0.86
CA ASP A 79 -0.63 8.13 1.46
C ASP A 79 0.81 8.52 1.85
N SER A 80 1.82 7.94 1.18
CA SER A 80 3.24 8.13 1.41
C SER A 80 4.01 7.82 0.13
N SER A 81 4.95 8.70 -0.21
CA SER A 81 5.83 8.55 -1.38
C SER A 81 6.68 7.27 -1.37
N LEU A 82 6.93 6.69 -0.20
CA LEU A 82 7.71 5.47 -0.02
C LEU A 82 6.97 4.19 -0.44
N SER A 83 5.65 4.25 -0.64
CA SER A 83 4.85 3.05 -0.88
C SER A 83 5.04 2.49 -2.29
N ALA A 84 4.86 3.32 -3.31
CA ALA A 84 4.76 2.88 -4.70
C ALA A 84 6.00 2.10 -5.17
N CYS A 85 7.21 2.59 -4.86
CA CYS A 85 8.45 1.94 -5.29
C CYS A 85 8.60 0.51 -4.76
N THR A 86 8.28 0.29 -3.48
CA THR A 86 8.37 -1.04 -2.85
C THR A 86 7.32 -1.99 -3.45
N GLN A 87 6.10 -1.50 -3.65
CA GLN A 87 5.05 -2.30 -4.28
C GLN A 87 5.36 -2.61 -5.75
N ALA A 88 6.04 -1.72 -6.47
CA ALA A 88 6.48 -1.96 -7.84
C ALA A 88 7.42 -3.18 -7.93
N VAL A 89 8.37 -3.27 -7.01
CA VAL A 89 9.34 -4.38 -6.97
C VAL A 89 8.62 -5.70 -6.68
N LEU A 90 7.79 -5.76 -5.64
CA LEU A 90 7.06 -7.00 -5.34
C LEU A 90 6.10 -7.39 -6.44
N ALA A 91 5.37 -6.43 -7.01
CA ALA A 91 4.47 -6.67 -8.13
C ALA A 91 5.20 -7.34 -9.29
N ALA A 92 6.41 -6.87 -9.61
CA ALA A 92 7.22 -7.50 -10.65
C ALA A 92 7.66 -8.91 -10.27
N GLU A 93 8.10 -9.11 -9.02
CA GLU A 93 8.54 -10.41 -8.51
C GLU A 93 7.43 -11.47 -8.54
N VAL A 94 6.20 -11.10 -8.20
CA VAL A 94 5.05 -12.02 -8.21
C VAL A 94 4.30 -12.07 -9.56
N GLY A 95 4.85 -11.46 -10.61
CA GLY A 95 4.35 -11.58 -11.99
C GLY A 95 3.30 -10.55 -12.43
N HIS A 96 2.99 -9.54 -11.61
CA HIS A 96 2.08 -8.43 -11.94
C HIS A 96 2.82 -7.28 -12.66
N LEU A 97 3.37 -7.56 -13.85
CA LEU A 97 4.25 -6.61 -14.57
C LEU A 97 3.58 -5.29 -14.95
N GLU A 98 2.31 -5.30 -15.37
CA GLU A 98 1.59 -4.05 -15.69
C GLU A 98 1.43 -3.16 -14.44
N LEU A 99 1.08 -3.78 -13.31
CA LEU A 99 0.96 -3.09 -12.04
C LEU A 99 2.30 -2.53 -11.57
N ALA A 100 3.37 -3.32 -11.71
CA ALA A 100 4.73 -2.91 -11.43
C ALA A 100 5.14 -1.69 -12.25
N TYR A 101 4.80 -1.67 -13.54
CA TYR A 101 5.04 -0.54 -14.43
C TYR A 101 4.28 0.72 -13.97
N HIS A 102 3.00 0.58 -13.62
CA HIS A 102 2.21 1.71 -13.11
C HIS A 102 2.81 2.32 -11.84
N TYR A 103 3.22 1.50 -10.87
CA TYR A 103 3.85 2.00 -9.65
C TYR A 103 5.26 2.55 -9.86
N LEU A 104 6.00 2.00 -10.83
CA LEU A 104 7.28 2.58 -11.23
C LEU A 104 7.08 3.99 -11.79
N CYS A 105 6.07 4.18 -12.65
CA CYS A 105 5.71 5.51 -13.16
C CYS A 105 5.24 6.43 -12.03
N GLU A 106 4.36 5.97 -11.13
CA GLU A 106 3.91 6.74 -9.97
C GLU A 106 5.10 7.23 -9.14
N SER A 107 6.03 6.33 -8.79
CA SER A 107 7.21 6.67 -8.00
C SER A 107 8.19 7.58 -8.76
N GLY A 108 8.40 7.36 -10.05
CA GLY A 108 9.36 8.12 -10.85
C GLY A 108 8.87 9.51 -11.27
N LEU A 109 7.56 9.70 -11.34
CA LEU A 109 6.94 10.96 -11.77
C LEU A 109 6.37 11.78 -10.61
N MET A 110 6.31 11.22 -9.40
CA MET A 110 5.64 11.82 -8.23
C MET A 110 5.89 13.32 -8.07
N ASP A 111 7.15 13.75 -8.09
CA ASP A 111 7.49 15.17 -7.92
C ASP A 111 7.20 16.02 -9.18
N LEU A 112 7.37 15.44 -10.37
CA LEU A 112 7.10 16.15 -11.64
C LEU A 112 5.61 16.42 -11.85
N THR A 113 4.76 15.59 -11.27
CA THR A 113 3.30 15.67 -11.38
C THR A 113 2.62 16.15 -10.09
N ASP A 114 3.38 16.54 -9.06
CA ASP A 114 2.90 16.98 -7.73
C ASP A 114 1.87 16.02 -7.11
N LEU A 115 2.07 14.70 -7.25
CA LEU A 115 1.05 13.69 -6.90
C LEU A 115 0.67 13.61 -5.42
N GLN A 116 1.47 14.21 -4.52
CA GLN A 116 1.23 14.24 -3.07
C GLN A 116 0.80 15.64 -2.59
N ASP A 117 0.57 16.59 -3.51
CA ASP A 117 0.25 18.00 -3.24
C ASP A 117 1.24 18.68 -2.26
N SER A 118 2.47 18.18 -2.20
CA SER A 118 3.48 18.55 -1.21
C SER A 118 4.77 19.10 -1.83
N THR A 119 4.85 19.24 -3.16
CA THR A 119 6.10 19.59 -3.84
C THR A 119 6.27 21.08 -4.12
N ARG A 120 5.28 21.91 -3.78
CA ARG A 120 5.41 23.36 -3.93
C ARG A 120 6.44 23.91 -2.92
N PRO A 121 7.46 24.64 -3.37
CA PRO A 121 8.36 25.33 -2.46
C PRO A 121 7.56 26.36 -1.67
N THR A 122 7.64 26.27 -0.35
CA THR A 122 7.13 27.30 0.56
C THR A 122 7.78 28.64 0.18
N ARG A 123 6.97 29.61 -0.25
CA ARG A 123 7.40 31.01 -0.35
C ARG A 123 7.38 31.66 1.02
#